data_AF-A0A1D2MM22-F1
#
_entry.id   AF-A0A1D2MM22-F1
#
_cell.length_a   1.000
_cell.length_b   1.000
_cell.length_c   1.000
_cell.angle_alpha   90.00
_cell.angle_beta   90.00
_cell.angle_gamma   90.00
#
_symmetry.space_group_name_H-M   'P 1'
#
loop_
_entity.id
_entity.type
_entity.pdbx_description
1 polymer ?
#
loop_
_entity_poly.entity_id
_entity_poly.type
_entity_poly.pdbx_seq_one_letter_code
_entity_poly.pdbx_strand_id
1 'polypeptide(L)'
;MRNYHARPIKKWTPVLNLDKLWTLVSEQTRLQYKNNPDGKAPVIDVIRAGYYKVLGKGVLPKQPVIVKAKFFSRKAEEKIKRAGGVCVLQA
;
A
#
# COMPACT_ATOMS: atom_id res chain seq x y z
N MET A 1 -15.96 -3.68 28.28
CA MET A 1 -15.27 -4.93 28.67
C MET A 1 -13.81 -4.59 28.99
N ARG A 2 -13.27 -4.98 30.16
CA ARG A 2 -11.94 -4.56 30.64
C ARG A 2 -10.88 -5.62 30.30
N ASN A 3 -9.71 -5.19 29.79
CA ASN A 3 -8.56 -6.07 29.56
C ASN A 3 -7.47 -5.76 30.60
N TYR A 4 -7.23 -6.70 31.53
CA TYR A 4 -6.25 -6.54 32.60
C TYR A 4 -4.80 -6.71 32.15
N HIS A 5 -4.54 -7.44 31.05
CA HIS A 5 -3.18 -7.63 30.49
C HIS A 5 -3.07 -7.02 29.09
N ALA A 6 -3.22 -5.70 29.03
CA ALA A 6 -3.13 -4.98 27.77
C ALA A 6 -1.69 -5.04 27.21
N ARG A 7 -1.55 -5.59 26.00
CA ARG A 7 -0.29 -5.60 25.23
C ARG A 7 -0.43 -4.68 24.01
N PRO A 8 -0.10 -3.38 24.12
CA PRO A 8 -0.35 -2.41 23.05
C PRO A 8 0.40 -2.73 21.76
N ILE A 9 1.62 -3.26 21.86
CA ILE A 9 2.47 -3.62 20.71
C ILE A 9 1.77 -4.66 19.81
N LYS A 10 1.03 -5.62 20.38
CA LYS A 10 0.30 -6.62 19.58
C LYS A 10 -0.82 -6.00 18.72
N LYS A 11 -1.31 -4.83 19.11
CA LYS A 11 -2.35 -4.07 18.40
C LYS A 11 -1.77 -2.94 17.55
N TRP A 12 -0.45 -2.77 17.53
CA TRP A 12 0.20 -1.71 16.77
C TRP A 12 0.06 -1.98 15.26
N THR A 13 -0.76 -1.17 14.60
CA THR A 13 -1.04 -1.28 13.17
C THR A 13 -1.10 0.11 12.53
N PRO A 14 0.05 0.75 12.28
CA PRO A 14 0.09 2.04 11.58
C PRO A 14 -0.54 1.90 10.19
N VAL A 15 -1.32 2.91 9.81
CA VAL A 15 -2.23 2.85 8.66
C VAL A 15 -1.82 3.85 7.58
N LEU A 16 -1.84 3.39 6.32
CA LEU A 16 -1.68 4.22 5.13
C LEU A 16 -2.94 4.12 4.26
N ASN A 17 -3.34 5.22 3.63
CA ASN A 17 -4.43 5.24 2.66
C ASN A 17 -3.88 5.34 1.22
N LEU A 18 -4.69 4.94 0.23
CA LEU A 18 -4.28 4.92 -1.18
C LEU A 18 -3.95 6.31 -1.75
N ASP A 19 -4.57 7.38 -1.26
CA ASP A 19 -4.24 8.77 -1.64
C ASP A 19 -2.77 9.12 -1.39
N LYS A 20 -2.18 8.55 -0.33
CA LYS A 20 -0.79 8.81 0.08
C LYS A 20 0.19 7.75 -0.38
N LEU A 21 -0.25 6.74 -1.14
CA LEU A 21 0.64 5.65 -1.52
C LEU A 21 1.80 6.14 -2.41
N TRP A 22 1.51 7.03 -3.35
CA TRP A 22 2.50 7.59 -4.28
C TRP A 22 3.43 8.62 -3.67
N THR A 23 3.20 9.07 -2.43
CA THR A 23 4.15 9.95 -1.73
C THR A 23 5.35 9.17 -1.20
N LEU A 24 5.27 7.84 -1.13
CA LEU A 24 6.39 6.97 -0.72
C LEU A 24 7.43 6.76 -1.83
N VAL A 25 7.13 7.23 -3.04
CA VAL A 25 7.97 7.05 -4.23
C VAL A 25 8.32 8.42 -4.78
N SER A 26 9.56 8.60 -5.25
CA SER A 26 9.95 9.85 -5.89
C SER A 26 9.20 10.04 -7.21
N GLU A 27 8.94 11.30 -7.58
CA GLU A 27 8.23 11.59 -8.83
C GLU A 27 9.00 11.09 -10.06
N GLN A 28 10.33 11.17 -10.02
CA GLN A 28 11.20 10.63 -11.07
C GLN A 28 10.92 9.15 -11.32
N THR A 29 10.87 8.34 -10.24
CA THR A 29 10.58 6.91 -10.33
C THR A 29 9.18 6.67 -10.87
N ARG A 30 8.18 7.43 -10.41
CA ARG A 30 6.79 7.32 -10.89
C ARG A 30 6.69 7.55 -12.39
N LEU A 31 7.37 8.58 -12.91
CA LEU A 31 7.36 8.93 -14.34
C LEU A 31 8.10 7.89 -15.19
N GLN A 32 9.22 7.36 -14.70
CA GLN A 32 9.97 6.29 -15.37
C GLN A 32 9.08 5.05 -15.59
N TYR A 33 8.39 4.58 -14.55
CA TYR A 33 7.50 3.42 -14.68
C TYR A 33 6.20 3.72 -15.41
N LYS A 34 5.81 4.98 -15.56
CA LYS A 34 4.62 5.35 -16.35
C LYS A 34 4.85 5.15 -17.85
N ASN A 35 6.07 5.45 -18.31
CA ASN A 35 6.44 5.41 -19.72
C ASN A 35 7.24 4.16 -20.10
N ASN A 36 7.37 3.19 -19.19
CA ASN A 36 8.22 2.02 -19.41
C ASN A 36 7.58 1.05 -20.42
N PRO A 37 8.23 0.79 -21.58
CA PRO A 37 7.70 -0.15 -22.57
C PRO A 37 7.68 -1.61 -22.11
N ASP A 38 8.51 -1.98 -21.12
CA ASP A 38 8.58 -3.35 -20.57
C ASP A 38 7.35 -3.74 -19.73
N GLY A 39 6.43 -2.80 -19.46
CA GLY A 39 5.26 -3.06 -18.62
C GLY A 39 5.57 -3.34 -17.15
N LYS A 40 6.81 -3.05 -16.69
CA LYS A 40 7.21 -3.22 -15.29
C LYS A 40 6.48 -2.22 -14.40
N ALA A 41 6.05 -2.67 -13.22
CA ALA A 41 5.40 -1.83 -12.21
C ALA A 41 6.32 -1.57 -11.02
N PRO A 42 6.24 -0.38 -10.38
CA PRO A 42 7.00 -0.09 -9.19
C PRO A 42 6.49 -0.92 -8.02
N VAL A 43 7.42 -1.39 -7.19
CA VAL A 43 7.13 -2.09 -5.94
C VAL A 43 7.20 -1.10 -4.79
N ILE A 44 6.07 -0.88 -4.12
CA ILE A 44 5.96 -0.02 -2.95
C ILE A 44 5.86 -0.90 -1.71
N ASP A 45 6.92 -0.91 -0.91
CA ASP A 45 6.97 -1.58 0.38
C ASP A 45 6.56 -0.61 1.49
N VAL A 46 5.32 -0.75 1.95
CA VAL A 46 4.79 0.14 2.99
C VAL A 46 5.29 -0.24 4.38
N ILE A 47 5.75 -1.49 4.57
CA ILE A 47 6.31 -1.98 5.84
C ILE A 47 7.64 -1.29 6.10
N ARG A 48 8.48 -1.19 5.07
CA ARG A 48 9.75 -0.43 5.14
C ARG A 48 9.52 1.06 5.40
N ALA A 49 8.39 1.60 4.95
CA ALA A 49 7.97 2.96 5.24
C ALA A 49 7.30 3.13 6.63
N GLY A 50 7.21 2.06 7.43
CA GLY A 50 6.66 2.11 8.80
C GLY A 50 5.15 1.92 8.90
N TYR A 51 4.47 1.49 7.83
CA TYR A 51 3.03 1.24 7.80
C TYR A 51 2.73 -0.25 7.65
N TYR A 52 1.70 -0.74 8.34
CA TYR A 52 1.34 -2.16 8.31
C TYR A 52 0.04 -2.43 7.55
N LYS A 53 -0.89 -1.48 7.57
CA LYS A 53 -2.22 -1.66 6.97
C LYS A 53 -2.51 -0.62 5.90
N VAL A 54 -2.99 -1.07 4.74
CA VAL A 54 -3.42 -0.21 3.64
C VAL A 54 -4.95 -0.15 3.58
N LEU A 55 -5.49 1.07 3.62
CA LEU A 55 -6.92 1.37 3.56
C LEU A 55 -7.31 2.05 2.24
N GLY A 56 -8.56 1.84 1.82
CA GLY A 56 -9.05 2.22 0.50
C GLY A 56 -9.55 3.66 0.35
N LYS A 57 -9.18 4.61 1.22
CA LYS A 57 -9.53 6.04 1.05
C LYS A 57 -8.74 6.63 -0.12
N GLY A 58 -9.36 7.51 -0.89
CA GLY A 58 -8.72 8.20 -2.01
C GLY A 58 -8.83 7.46 -3.35
N VAL A 59 -8.14 8.02 -4.35
CA VAL A 59 -8.12 7.51 -5.73
C VAL A 59 -6.67 7.23 -6.10
N LEU A 60 -6.44 6.05 -6.68
CA LEU A 60 -5.17 5.71 -7.30
C LEU A 60 -5.16 6.25 -8.75
N PRO A 61 -4.03 6.77 -9.24
CA PRO A 61 -3.86 7.01 -10.67
C PRO A 61 -4.02 5.69 -11.44
N LYS A 62 -4.38 5.79 -12.72
CA LYS A 62 -4.45 4.65 -13.66
C LYS A 62 -3.04 4.19 -14.07
N GLN A 63 -2.22 3.85 -13.09
CA GLN A 63 -0.87 3.34 -13.26
C GLN A 63 -0.73 2.09 -12.39
N PRO A 64 -0.28 0.95 -12.96
CA PRO A 64 -0.15 -0.30 -12.22
C PRO A 64 0.91 -0.16 -11.13
N VAL A 65 0.68 -0.79 -9.98
CA VAL A 65 1.56 -0.74 -8.81
C VAL A 65 1.52 -2.05 -8.04
N ILE A 66 2.67 -2.50 -7.54
CA ILE A 66 2.76 -3.66 -6.65
C ILE A 66 2.90 -3.14 -5.23
N VAL A 67 1.95 -3.46 -4.34
CA VAL A 67 1.95 -2.98 -2.96
C VAL A 67 2.23 -4.14 -2.01
N LYS A 68 3.28 -4.02 -1.21
CA LYS A 68 3.63 -4.98 -0.15
C LYS A 68 3.20 -4.43 1.19
N ALA A 69 2.35 -5.16 1.92
CA ALA A 69 1.87 -4.78 3.26
C ALA A 69 1.49 -6.02 4.09
N LYS A 70 1.35 -5.84 5.42
CA LYS A 70 0.84 -6.89 6.31
C LYS A 70 -0.67 -7.10 6.14
N PHE A 71 -1.41 -6.00 5.99
CA PHE A 71 -2.87 -6.01 5.93
C PHE A 71 -3.40 -5.09 4.84
N PHE A 72 -4.45 -5.53 4.15
CA PHE A 72 -5.22 -4.73 3.21
C PHE A 72 -6.68 -4.70 3.63
N SER A 73 -7.34 -3.56 3.45
CA SER A 73 -8.81 -3.54 3.43
C SER A 73 -9.33 -4.06 2.10
N ARG A 74 -10.50 -4.71 2.08
CA ARG A 74 -11.15 -5.18 0.85
C ARG A 74 -11.26 -4.08 -0.22
N LYS A 75 -11.68 -2.87 0.19
CA LYS A 75 -11.77 -1.70 -0.70
C LYS A 75 -10.41 -1.28 -1.26
N ALA A 76 -9.32 -1.41 -0.50
CA ALA A 76 -7.98 -1.09 -0.99
C ALA A 76 -7.54 -2.09 -2.06
N GLU A 77 -7.75 -3.38 -1.78
CA GLU A 77 -7.41 -4.47 -2.69
C GLU A 77 -8.17 -4.36 -4.02
N GLU A 78 -9.49 -4.13 -3.97
CA GLU A 78 -10.32 -3.91 -5.16
C GLU A 78 -9.82 -2.74 -6.00
N LYS A 79 -9.44 -1.62 -5.36
CA LYS A 79 -8.93 -0.43 -6.06
C LYS A 79 -7.55 -0.66 -6.68
N ILE A 80 -6.65 -1.34 -5.97
CA ILE A 80 -5.32 -1.70 -6.50
C ILE A 80 -5.46 -2.63 -7.70
N LYS A 81 -6.31 -3.67 -7.61
CA LYS A 81 -6.60 -4.59 -8.72
C LYS A 81 -7.21 -3.85 -9.91
N ARG A 82 -8.18 -2.94 -9.68
CA ARG A 82 -8.77 -2.10 -10.72
C ARG A 82 -7.77 -1.18 -11.43
N ALA A 83 -6.71 -0.76 -10.74
CA ALA A 83 -5.63 0.03 -11.33
C ALA A 83 -4.61 -0.82 -12.12
N GLY A 84 -4.81 -2.16 -12.20
CA GLY A 84 -3.87 -3.09 -12.80
C GLY A 84 -2.71 -3.47 -11.89
N GLY A 85 -2.81 -3.19 -10.60
CA GLY A 85 -1.80 -3.50 -9.59
C GLY A 85 -2.02 -4.83 -8.88
N VAL A 86 -1.05 -5.19 -8.04
CA VAL A 86 -1.06 -6.43 -7.25
C VAL A 86 -0.83 -6.12 -5.77
N CYS A 87 -1.60 -6.79 -4.90
CA CYS A 87 -1.39 -6.74 -3.45
C CYS A 87 -0.56 -7.97 -3.04
N VAL A 88 0.53 -7.74 -2.32
CA VAL A 88 1.42 -8.79 -1.81
C VAL A 88 1.40 -8.73 -0.29
N LEU A 89 1.02 -9.85 0.33
CA LEU A 89 1.09 -10.00 1.78
C LEU A 89 2.53 -10.29 2.20
N GLN A 90 3.04 -9.52 3.14
CA GLN A 90 4.40 -9.66 3.66
C GLN A 90 4.37 -9.55 5.18
N ALA A 91 5.13 -10.41 5.87
CA ALA A 91 5.23 -10.48 7.33
C ALA A 91 6.14 -9.38 7.92
#